data_AF-A0A679F3A9-F1
#
_entry.id   AF-A0A679F3A9-F1
#
_cell.length_a   1.000
_cell.length_b   1.000
_cell.length_c   1.000
_cell.angle_alpha   90.00
_cell.angle_beta   90.00
_cell.angle_gamma   90.00
#
_symmetry.space_group_name_H-M   'P 1'
#
loop_
_entity.id
_entity.type
_entity.pdbx_description
1 polymer ?
#
loop_
_entity_poly.entity_id
_entity_poly.type
_entity_poly.pdbx_seq_one_letter_code
_entity_poly.pdbx_strand_id
1 'polypeptide(L)'
;MTTDKNASDRELRARLERLQAELGSKEEERRAETGGGLPVGGSFGKALSAGFTVLSEFVAAILVATLIGWQADRWFGTGPWLLILFLGLGVAAGFYNVFRFVAPKDARGGG
;
A
#
# COMPACT_ATOMS: atom_id res chain seq x y z
N MET A 1 1.93 -23.70 46.48
CA MET A 1 2.25 -22.43 45.78
C MET A 1 2.19 -22.61 44.25
N THR A 2 1.21 -23.37 43.72
CA THR A 2 1.08 -23.71 42.28
C THR A 2 -0.26 -23.26 41.68
N THR A 3 -1.29 -23.04 42.50
CA THR A 3 -2.64 -22.68 42.05
C THR A 3 -2.72 -21.31 41.36
N ASP A 4 -1.90 -20.35 41.79
CA ASP A 4 -1.91 -18.96 41.30
C ASP A 4 -1.37 -18.80 39.86
N LYS A 5 -0.29 -19.53 39.52
CA LYS A 5 0.26 -19.58 38.15
C LYS A 5 -0.74 -20.18 37.16
N ASN A 6 -1.41 -21.27 37.53
CA ASN A 6 -2.36 -21.95 36.66
C ASN A 6 -3.59 -21.10 36.32
N ALA A 7 -4.05 -20.25 37.24
CA ALA A 7 -5.14 -19.31 36.99
C ALA A 7 -4.70 -18.20 36.02
N SER A 8 -3.51 -17.65 36.24
CA SER A 8 -2.92 -16.60 35.40
C SER A 8 -2.61 -17.08 33.97
N ASP A 9 -2.12 -18.31 33.82
CA ASP A 9 -1.84 -18.93 32.53
C ASP A 9 -3.11 -19.13 31.69
N ARG A 10 -4.24 -19.43 32.34
CA ARG A 10 -5.54 -19.55 31.67
C ARG A 10 -6.04 -18.20 31.16
N GLU A 11 -5.83 -17.15 31.95
CA GLU A 11 -6.20 -15.79 31.55
C GLU A 11 -5.34 -15.26 30.40
N LEU A 12 -4.03 -15.50 30.43
CA LEU A 12 -3.12 -15.15 29.33
C LEU A 12 -3.51 -15.85 28.02
N ARG A 13 -3.85 -17.14 28.08
CA ARG A 13 -4.34 -17.90 26.92
C ARG A 13 -5.64 -17.34 26.38
N ALA A 14 -6.60 -17.02 27.25
CA ALA A 14 -7.85 -16.39 26.85
C ALA A 14 -7.63 -15.01 26.19
N ARG A 15 -6.63 -14.24 26.62
CA ARG A 15 -6.24 -12.97 25.99
C ARG A 15 -5.56 -13.18 24.63
N LEU A 16 -4.67 -14.18 24.52
CA LEU A 16 -4.00 -14.54 23.27
C LEU A 16 -5.00 -15.03 22.21
N GLU A 17 -5.95 -15.87 22.59
CA GLU A 17 -7.01 -16.34 21.69
C GLU A 17 -7.87 -15.19 21.16
N ARG A 18 -8.23 -14.23 22.04
CA ARG A 18 -8.95 -13.01 21.63
C ARG A 18 -8.15 -12.17 20.64
N LEU A 19 -6.86 -11.94 20.91
CA LEU A 19 -5.96 -11.21 20.02
C LEU A 19 -5.80 -11.93 18.67
N GLN A 20 -5.67 -13.25 18.68
CA GLN A 20 -5.51 -14.05 17.48
C GLN A 20 -6.78 -14.06 16.62
N ALA A 21 -7.96 -14.12 17.25
CA ALA A 21 -9.24 -13.99 16.56
C ALA A 21 -9.42 -12.60 15.92
N GLU A 22 -9.01 -11.53 16.62
CA GLU A 22 -9.07 -10.16 16.11
C GLU A 22 -8.03 -9.89 14.99
N LEU A 23 -6.85 -10.49 15.07
CA LEU A 23 -5.85 -10.42 14.00
C LEU A 23 -6.32 -11.18 12.75
N GLY A 24 -6.93 -12.35 12.92
CA GLY A 24 -7.44 -13.16 11.81
C GLY A 24 -8.50 -12.42 10.99
N SER A 25 -9.48 -11.81 11.65
CA SER A 25 -10.51 -11.02 10.96
C SER A 25 -9.94 -9.80 10.23
N LYS A 26 -8.94 -9.13 10.82
CA LYS A 26 -8.26 -7.97 10.22
C LYS A 26 -7.30 -8.36 9.09
N GLU A 27 -6.74 -9.57 9.13
CA GLU A 27 -5.94 -10.15 8.06
C GLU A 27 -6.79 -10.59 6.88
N GLU A 28 -8.00 -11.12 7.12
CA GLU A 28 -8.95 -11.45 6.06
C GLU A 28 -9.45 -10.19 5.35
N GLU A 29 -9.79 -9.13 6.08
CA GLU A 29 -10.13 -7.81 5.52
C GLU A 29 -8.97 -7.25 4.69
N ARG A 30 -7.72 -7.29 5.22
CA ARG A 30 -6.54 -6.87 4.45
C ARG A 30 -6.23 -7.76 3.25
N ARG A 31 -6.50 -9.06 3.32
CA ARG A 31 -6.34 -9.98 2.18
C ARG A 31 -7.38 -9.73 1.10
N ALA A 32 -8.60 -9.33 1.47
CA ALA A 32 -9.63 -8.93 0.52
C ALA A 32 -9.27 -7.61 -0.19
N GLU A 33 -8.62 -6.68 0.50
CA GLU A 33 -8.08 -5.44 -0.09
C GLU A 33 -6.78 -5.68 -0.89
N THR A 34 -5.94 -6.62 -0.47
CA THR A 34 -4.64 -6.95 -1.09
C THR A 34 -4.81 -8.13 -2.04
N GLY A 35 -5.48 -7.89 -3.17
CA GLY A 35 -5.67 -8.90 -4.22
C GLY A 35 -4.34 -9.51 -4.69
N GLY A 36 -4.10 -10.78 -4.33
CA GLY A 36 -3.27 -11.72 -5.09
C GLY A 36 -1.75 -11.55 -5.02
N GLY A 37 -1.13 -11.68 -3.83
CA GLY A 37 0.33 -11.77 -3.69
C GLY A 37 0.78 -12.96 -2.82
N LEU A 38 1.83 -13.68 -3.27
CA LEU A 38 2.42 -14.85 -2.61
C LEU A 38 2.69 -14.64 -1.10
N PRO A 39 2.47 -15.66 -0.25
CA PRO A 39 2.69 -15.56 1.19
C PRO A 39 4.20 -15.62 1.49
N VAL A 40 4.90 -14.50 1.30
CA VAL A 40 6.27 -14.33 1.80
C VAL A 40 6.15 -13.94 3.28
N GLY A 41 6.53 -14.84 4.18
CA GLY A 41 6.29 -14.72 5.62
C GLY A 41 6.91 -13.48 6.27
N GLY A 42 6.19 -12.91 7.25
CA GLY A 42 6.67 -11.89 8.18
C GLY A 42 6.61 -10.44 7.69
N SER A 43 6.99 -9.52 8.60
CA SER A 43 7.03 -8.05 8.39
C SER A 43 7.72 -7.65 7.07
N PHE A 44 8.72 -8.42 6.64
CA PHE A 44 9.45 -8.21 5.39
C PHE A 44 8.57 -8.42 4.14
N GLY A 45 7.75 -9.47 4.10
CA GLY A 45 6.84 -9.71 2.97
C GLY A 45 5.74 -8.65 2.85
N LYS A 46 5.31 -8.10 3.99
CA LYS A 46 4.32 -7.00 4.02
C LYS A 46 4.93 -5.68 3.51
N ALA A 47 6.17 -5.38 3.87
CA ALA A 47 6.89 -4.22 3.34
C ALA A 47 7.18 -4.36 1.84
N LEU A 48 7.55 -5.57 1.39
CA LEU A 48 7.85 -5.86 0.00
C LEU A 48 6.60 -5.76 -0.90
N SER A 49 5.48 -6.34 -0.46
CA SER A 49 4.21 -6.26 -1.19
C SER A 49 3.71 -4.82 -1.28
N ALA A 50 3.74 -4.06 -0.18
CA ALA A 50 3.39 -2.63 -0.19
C ALA A 50 4.27 -1.82 -1.14
N GLY A 51 5.60 -2.04 -1.11
CA GLY A 51 6.53 -1.36 -2.03
C GLY A 51 6.28 -1.72 -3.50
N PHE A 52 5.97 -2.98 -3.79
CA PHE A 52 5.69 -3.44 -5.16
C PHE A 52 4.39 -2.83 -5.72
N THR A 53 3.33 -2.74 -4.93
CA THR A 53 2.08 -2.09 -5.35
C THR A 53 2.31 -0.62 -5.70
N VAL A 54 3.00 0.12 -4.82
CA VAL A 54 3.31 1.54 -5.06
C VAL A 54 4.19 1.71 -6.32
N LEU A 55 5.17 0.82 -6.52
CA LEU A 55 6.00 0.83 -7.72
C LEU A 55 5.18 0.52 -8.99
N SER A 56 4.28 -0.45 -8.93
CA SER A 56 3.44 -0.84 -10.06
C SER A 56 2.51 0.30 -10.48
N GLU A 57 1.90 1.00 -9.52
CA GLU A 57 1.07 2.17 -9.78
C GLU A 57 1.88 3.32 -10.41
N PHE A 58 3.11 3.55 -9.92
CA PHE A 58 4.02 4.55 -10.48
C PHE A 58 4.38 4.25 -11.94
N VAL A 59 4.77 3.02 -12.23
CA VAL A 59 5.11 2.59 -13.60
C VAL A 59 3.89 2.66 -14.52
N ALA A 60 2.72 2.23 -14.05
CA ALA A 60 1.47 2.32 -14.81
C ALA A 60 1.14 3.77 -15.18
N ALA A 61 1.27 4.72 -14.23
CA ALA A 61 1.04 6.14 -14.48
C ALA A 61 1.98 6.70 -15.55
N ILE A 62 3.27 6.37 -15.50
CA ILE A 62 4.25 6.79 -16.51
C ILE A 62 3.91 6.21 -17.88
N LEU A 63 3.58 4.92 -17.95
CA LEU A 63 3.25 4.27 -19.23
C LEU A 63 2.01 4.90 -19.88
N VAL A 64 0.96 5.15 -19.11
CA VAL A 64 -0.26 5.81 -19.59
C VAL A 64 0.04 7.23 -20.07
N ALA A 65 0.77 8.02 -19.27
CA ALA A 65 1.12 9.39 -19.65
C ALA A 65 2.01 9.44 -20.89
N THR A 66 2.98 8.54 -21.01
CA THR A 66 3.87 8.43 -22.18
C THR A 66 3.09 8.05 -23.44
N LEU A 67 2.16 7.09 -23.34
CA LEU A 67 1.33 6.67 -24.46
C LEU A 67 0.44 7.82 -24.96
N ILE A 68 -0.20 8.54 -24.03
CA ILE A 68 -1.05 9.70 -24.35
C ILE A 68 -0.21 10.82 -24.96
N GLY A 69 0.93 11.15 -24.35
CA GLY A 69 1.83 12.21 -24.83
C GLY A 69 2.37 11.93 -26.23
N TRP A 70 2.79 10.69 -26.50
CA TRP A 70 3.25 10.27 -27.82
C TRP A 70 2.13 10.33 -28.87
N GLN A 71 0.94 9.85 -28.54
CA GLN A 71 -0.19 9.87 -29.47
C GLN A 71 -0.62 11.30 -29.80
N ALA A 72 -0.61 12.18 -28.79
CA ALA A 72 -0.93 13.59 -28.93
C ALA A 72 0.11 14.33 -29.78
N ASP A 73 1.41 14.16 -29.51
CA ASP A 73 2.49 14.76 -30.32
C ASP A 73 2.35 14.38 -31.79
N ARG A 74 1.94 13.13 -32.08
CA ARG A 74 1.75 12.66 -33.46
C ARG A 74 0.54 13.27 -34.18
N TRP A 75 -0.49 13.68 -33.44
CA TRP A 75 -1.67 14.34 -34.02
C TRP A 75 -1.46 15.84 -34.21
N PHE A 76 -0.82 16.50 -33.24
CA PHE A 76 -0.59 17.94 -33.30
C PHE A 76 0.63 18.31 -34.16
N GLY A 77 1.47 17.34 -34.53
CA GLY A 77 2.72 17.60 -35.24
C GLY A 77 3.69 18.47 -34.44
N THR A 78 3.39 18.70 -33.16
CA THR A 78 4.30 19.27 -32.20
C THR A 78 5.46 18.28 -32.08
N GLY A 79 6.69 18.78 -31.95
CA GLY A 79 7.83 17.92 -31.55
C GLY A 79 7.56 17.22 -30.20
N PRO A 80 8.56 16.65 -29.50
CA PRO A 80 8.34 15.88 -28.28
C PRO A 80 7.84 16.69 -27.05
N TRP A 81 7.18 17.83 -27.26
CA TRP A 81 6.73 18.77 -26.25
C TRP A 81 5.57 18.25 -25.40
N LEU A 82 4.52 17.66 -26.00
CA LEU A 82 3.41 17.12 -25.20
C LEU A 82 3.87 15.86 -24.46
N LEU A 83 4.73 15.04 -25.07
CA LEU A 83 5.34 13.91 -24.39
C LEU A 83 6.12 14.36 -23.15
N ILE A 84 6.95 15.41 -23.23
CA ILE A 84 7.66 15.95 -22.05
C ILE A 84 6.68 16.45 -20.98
N LEU A 85 5.62 17.15 -21.38
CA LEU A 85 4.61 17.70 -20.47
C LEU A 85 3.86 16.58 -19.73
N PHE A 86 3.36 15.58 -20.47
CA PHE A 86 2.67 14.43 -19.91
C PHE A 86 3.59 13.54 -19.08
N LEU A 87 4.85 13.36 -19.50
CA LEU A 87 5.84 12.62 -18.71
C LEU A 87 6.09 13.31 -17.36
N GLY A 88 6.26 14.64 -17.35
CA GLY A 88 6.36 15.41 -16.11
C GLY A 88 5.12 15.27 -15.23
N LEU A 89 3.93 15.30 -15.82
CA LEU A 89 2.66 15.09 -15.12
C LEU A 89 2.55 13.67 -14.53
N GLY A 90 2.95 12.65 -15.28
CA GLY A 90 2.95 11.25 -14.84
C GLY A 90 3.91 11.01 -13.67
N VAL A 91 5.10 11.61 -13.72
CA VAL A 91 6.06 11.60 -12.62
C VAL A 91 5.48 12.31 -11.39
N ALA A 92 4.88 13.49 -11.55
CA ALA A 92 4.25 14.23 -10.47
C ALA A 92 3.07 13.47 -9.82
N ALA A 93 2.20 12.87 -10.64
CA ALA A 93 1.10 12.02 -10.18
C ALA A 93 1.60 10.79 -9.43
N GLY A 94 2.67 10.17 -9.94
CA GLY A 94 3.35 9.06 -9.29
C GLY A 94 3.89 9.44 -7.90
N PHE A 95 4.57 10.57 -7.78
CA PHE A 95 5.02 11.10 -6.49
C PHE A 95 3.85 11.43 -5.56
N TYR A 96 2.78 12.04 -6.07
CA TYR A 96 1.58 12.33 -5.26
C TYR A 96 0.98 11.06 -4.65
N ASN A 97 0.96 9.96 -5.39
CA ASN A 97 0.49 8.68 -4.87
C ASN A 97 1.41 8.13 -3.76
N VAL A 98 2.74 8.17 -3.97
CA VAL A 98 3.72 7.78 -2.94
C VAL A 98 3.54 8.60 -1.66
N PHE A 99 3.40 9.92 -1.78
CA PHE A 99 3.19 10.80 -0.63
C PHE A 99 1.88 10.53 0.09
N ARG A 100 0.79 10.14 -0.61
CA ARG A 100 -0.46 9.71 0.03
C ARG A 100 -0.24 8.48 0.91
N PHE A 101 0.56 7.52 0.45
CA PHE A 101 0.84 6.29 1.19
C PHE A 101 1.80 6.51 2.38
N VAL A 102 2.70 7.50 2.27
CA VAL A 102 3.71 7.78 3.29
C VAL A 102 3.26 8.85 4.29
N ALA A 103 2.37 9.77 3.91
CA ALA A 103 1.88 10.83 4.77
C ALA A 103 1.13 10.23 5.98
N PRO A 104 1.69 10.36 7.20
CA PRO A 104 0.98 9.99 8.41
C PRO A 104 -0.31 10.81 8.48
N LYS A 105 -1.40 10.16 8.89
CA LYS A 105 -2.68 10.82 9.11
C LYS A 105 -2.63 11.57 10.44
N ASP A 106 -1.73 12.54 10.56
CA ASP A 106 -1.59 13.39 11.74
C ASP A 106 -2.50 14.61 11.56
N ALA A 107 -3.80 14.35 11.50
CA ALA A 107 -4.82 15.38 11.50
C ALA A 107 -6.07 14.88 12.25
N ARG A 108 -5.88 14.49 13.51
CA ARG A 108 -6.91 14.58 14.55
C ARG A 108 -6.25 15.05 15.84
N GLY A 109 -5.97 16.35 15.89
CA GLY A 109 -6.16 17.09 17.13
C GLY A 109 -7.64 17.43 17.28
N GLY A 110 -8.20 17.25 18.47
CA GLY A 110 -9.52 17.78 18.83
C GLY A 110 -10.09 17.18 20.12
N GLY A 111 -9.95 17.91 21.23
CA GLY A 111 -10.80 17.83 22.43
C GLY A 111 -10.23 17.05 23.61
#